data_AF-A0A6G9CMD9-F1
#
_entry.id   AF-A0A6G9CMD9-F1
#
_cell.length_a   1.000
_cell.length_b   1.000
_cell.length_c   1.000
_cell.angle_alpha   90.00
_cell.angle_beta   90.00
_cell.angle_gamma   90.00
#
_symmetry.space_group_name_H-M   'P 1'
#
loop_
_entity.id
_entity.type
_entity.pdbx_description
1 polymer ?
#
loop_
_entity_poly.entity_id
_entity_poly.type
_entity_poly.pdbx_seq_one_letter_code
_entity_poly.pdbx_strand_id
1 'polypeptide(L)'
;MTERTPFTHAIANSATRRDIALAVRDGISPEQLAEEFNISTSTVRAYVTEWEDMQRRIRSLDPWERESIVHACRRGGRRRWERELGVEVVRELLGEE
;
A
#
# COMPACT_ATOMS: atom_id res chain seq x y z
N MET A 1 8.73 -32.61 18.78
CA MET A 1 9.06 -31.19 18.99
C MET A 1 8.16 -30.40 18.06
N THR A 2 7.18 -29.66 18.57
CA THR A 2 6.34 -28.78 17.75
C THR A 2 7.10 -27.47 17.55
N GLU A 3 7.70 -27.29 16.38
CA GLU A 3 8.28 -26.02 15.99
C GLU A 3 7.16 -24.99 15.89
N ARG A 4 7.19 -23.97 16.74
CA ARG A 4 6.28 -22.82 16.64
C ARG A 4 6.91 -21.84 15.66
N THR A 5 6.34 -21.72 14.46
CA THR A 5 6.70 -20.65 13.54
C THR A 5 6.42 -19.30 14.21
N PRO A 6 7.39 -18.39 14.31
CA PRO A 6 7.16 -17.09 14.95
C PRO A 6 6.17 -16.27 14.12
N PHE A 7 5.23 -15.61 14.81
CA PHE A 7 4.33 -14.65 14.18
C PHE A 7 5.14 -13.51 13.56
N THR A 8 4.83 -13.17 12.32
CA THR A 8 5.42 -12.00 11.65
C THR A 8 4.63 -10.77 12.05
N HIS A 9 5.30 -9.74 12.57
CA HIS A 9 4.62 -8.52 12.99
C HIS A 9 4.08 -7.72 11.79
N ALA A 10 4.90 -7.61 10.74
CA ALA A 10 4.56 -6.93 9.50
C ALA A 10 5.36 -7.49 8.32
N ILE A 11 4.72 -7.55 7.15
CA ILE A 11 5.38 -7.90 5.90
C ILE A 11 6.25 -6.73 5.46
N ALA A 12 7.51 -6.97 5.07
CA ALA A 12 8.41 -5.88 4.67
C ALA A 12 8.10 -5.31 3.27
N ASN A 13 7.66 -6.17 2.35
CA ASN A 13 7.40 -5.81 0.95
C ASN A 13 6.11 -4.99 0.80
N SER A 14 6.20 -3.77 0.23
CA SER A 14 5.06 -2.88 -0.03
C SER A 14 4.06 -3.46 -1.03
N ALA A 15 4.54 -4.10 -2.10
CA ALA A 15 3.68 -4.74 -3.10
C ALA A 15 2.79 -5.81 -2.45
N THR A 16 3.37 -6.68 -1.62
CA THR A 16 2.60 -7.71 -0.91
C THR A 16 1.56 -7.13 0.05
N ARG A 17 1.86 -6.02 0.75
CA ARG A 17 0.86 -5.35 1.60
C ARG A 17 -0.31 -4.82 0.78
N ARG A 18 -0.02 -4.25 -0.39
CA ARG A 18 -1.03 -3.77 -1.34
C ARG A 18 -1.89 -4.93 -1.86
N ASP A 19 -1.27 -6.04 -2.24
CA ASP A 19 -2.01 -7.22 -2.72
C ASP A 19 -2.97 -7.77 -1.66
N ILE A 20 -2.54 -7.79 -0.39
CA ILE A 20 -3.40 -8.15 0.74
C ILE A 20 -4.58 -7.17 0.86
N ALA A 21 -4.34 -5.87 0.75
CA ALA A 21 -5.40 -4.88 0.81
C ALA A 21 -6.41 -5.02 -0.35
N LEU A 22 -5.92 -5.29 -1.56
CA LEU A 22 -6.75 -5.55 -2.73
C LEU A 22 -7.57 -6.83 -2.57
N ALA A 23 -6.96 -7.91 -2.07
CA ALA A 23 -7.63 -9.17 -1.78
C ALA A 23 -8.80 -9.00 -0.79
N VAL A 24 -8.61 -8.21 0.27
CA VAL A 24 -9.71 -7.91 1.22
C VAL A 24 -10.84 -7.16 0.53
N ARG A 25 -10.51 -6.14 -0.27
CA ARG A 25 -11.52 -5.37 -1.03
C ARG A 25 -12.29 -6.24 -2.01
N ASP A 26 -11.62 -7.22 -2.61
CA ASP A 26 -12.20 -8.15 -3.58
C ASP A 26 -12.99 -9.30 -2.89
N GLY A 27 -13.05 -9.30 -1.55
CA GLY A 27 -13.96 -10.13 -0.76
C GLY A 27 -13.30 -11.24 0.06
N ILE A 28 -11.96 -11.34 0.07
CA ILE A 28 -11.25 -12.30 0.91
C ILE A 28 -11.31 -11.83 2.37
N SER A 29 -11.58 -12.75 3.30
CA SER A 29 -11.66 -12.36 4.72
C SER A 29 -10.28 -11.97 5.28
N PRO A 30 -10.19 -10.90 6.08
CA PRO A 30 -8.94 -10.52 6.76
C PRO A 30 -8.37 -11.62 7.65
N GLU A 31 -9.22 -12.48 8.20
CA GLU A 31 -8.85 -13.61 9.05
C GLU A 31 -8.12 -14.70 8.24
N GLN A 32 -8.60 -15.02 7.03
CA GLN A 32 -7.92 -15.95 6.13
C GLN A 32 -6.53 -15.44 5.72
N LEU A 33 -6.42 -14.17 5.34
CA LEU A 33 -5.13 -13.57 4.96
C LEU A 33 -4.17 -13.48 6.16
N ALA A 34 -4.69 -13.23 7.37
CA ALA A 34 -3.87 -13.23 8.57
C ALA A 34 -3.25 -14.61 8.83
N GLU A 35 -4.02 -15.68 8.66
CA GLU A 35 -3.54 -17.06 8.76
C GLU A 35 -2.52 -17.39 7.65
N GLU A 36 -2.85 -17.08 6.40
CA GLU A 36 -2.00 -17.36 5.23
C GLU A 36 -0.62 -16.71 5.34
N PHE A 37 -0.58 -15.44 5.74
CA PHE A 37 0.66 -14.68 5.85
C PHE A 37 1.29 -14.77 7.24
N ASN A 38 0.71 -15.53 8.17
CA ASN A 38 1.15 -15.67 9.56
C ASN A 38 1.39 -14.29 10.25
N ILE A 39 0.44 -13.37 10.07
CA ILE A 39 0.39 -12.04 10.65
C ILE A 39 -0.89 -11.84 11.48
N SER A 40 -1.00 -10.73 12.21
CA SER A 40 -2.23 -10.42 12.94
C SER A 40 -3.34 -9.91 12.00
N THR A 41 -4.60 -10.22 12.32
CA THR A 41 -5.76 -9.65 11.61
C THR A 41 -5.78 -8.11 11.71
N SER A 42 -5.32 -7.54 12.81
CA SER A 42 -5.13 -6.09 12.96
C SER A 42 -4.10 -5.54 11.96
N THR A 43 -3.03 -6.28 11.66
CA THR A 43 -2.03 -5.91 10.65
C THR A 43 -2.66 -5.89 9.26
N VAL A 44 -3.47 -6.89 8.92
CA VAL A 44 -4.22 -6.92 7.64
C VAL A 44 -5.14 -5.70 7.53
N ARG A 45 -5.92 -5.41 8.57
CA ARG A 45 -6.82 -4.24 8.59
C ARG A 45 -6.07 -2.90 8.49
N ALA A 46 -4.87 -2.83 9.06
CA ALA A 46 -4.01 -1.66 8.92
C ALA A 46 -3.59 -1.45 7.45
N TYR A 47 -3.18 -2.52 6.74
CA TYR A 47 -2.83 -2.43 5.32
C TYR A 47 -4.01 -1.98 4.46
N VAL A 48 -5.22 -2.45 4.76
CA VAL A 48 -6.44 -2.00 4.08
C VAL A 48 -6.65 -0.50 4.30
N THR A 49 -6.55 -0.04 5.55
CA THR A 49 -6.72 1.40 5.87
C THR A 49 -5.69 2.27 5.17
N GLU A 50 -4.42 1.87 5.19
CA GLU A 50 -3.33 2.57 4.51
C GLU A 50 -3.57 2.67 3.00
N TRP A 51 -4.01 1.56 2.38
CA TRP A 51 -4.35 1.52 0.96
C TRP A 51 -5.54 2.41 0.62
N GLU A 52 -6.61 2.38 1.42
CA GLU A 52 -7.78 3.23 1.23
C GLU A 52 -7.46 4.73 1.33
N ASP A 53 -6.63 5.10 2.31
CA ASP A 53 -6.16 6.48 2.49
C ASP A 53 -5.30 6.96 1.33
N MET A 54 -4.40 6.12 0.82
CA MET A 54 -3.64 6.38 -0.39
C MET A 54 -4.57 6.60 -1.59
N GLN A 55 -5.54 5.71 -1.82
CA GLN A 55 -6.50 5.83 -2.91
C GLN A 55 -7.41 7.05 -2.76
N ARG A 56 -7.74 7.45 -1.53
CA ARG A 56 -8.50 8.68 -1.24
C ARG A 56 -7.72 9.92 -1.68
N ARG A 57 -6.41 9.98 -1.34
CA ARG A 57 -5.52 11.07 -1.77
C ARG A 57 -5.37 11.13 -3.28
N ILE A 58 -5.20 9.99 -3.94
CA ILE A 58 -5.11 9.95 -5.41
C ILE A 58 -6.41 10.43 -6.03
N ARG A 59 -7.56 9.96 -5.52
CA ARG A 59 -8.89 10.38 -6.00
C ARG A 59 -9.15 11.87 -5.81
N SER A 60 -8.59 12.51 -4.78
CA SER A 60 -8.71 13.96 -4.61
C SER A 60 -7.86 14.78 -5.57
N LEU A 61 -6.82 14.19 -6.17
CA LEU A 61 -6.05 14.85 -7.22
C LEU A 61 -6.85 14.84 -8.53
N ASP A 62 -6.93 16.00 -9.17
CA ASP A 62 -7.52 16.10 -10.50
C ASP A 62 -6.60 15.45 -11.56
N PRO A 63 -7.12 15.11 -12.76
CA PRO A 63 -6.33 14.44 -13.80
C PRO A 63 -5.08 15.23 -14.22
N TRP A 64 -5.16 16.56 -14.26
CA TRP A 64 -4.05 17.42 -14.66
C TRP A 64 -2.97 17.49 -13.58
N GLU A 65 -3.36 17.53 -12.30
CA GLU A 65 -2.44 17.44 -11.17
C GLU A 65 -1.67 16.11 -11.21
N ARG A 66 -2.38 14.99 -11.42
CA ARG A 66 -1.74 13.66 -11.52
C ARG A 66 -0.70 13.63 -12.64
N GLU A 67 -1.04 14.08 -13.84
CA GLU A 67 -0.11 14.14 -14.97
C GLU A 67 1.09 15.06 -14.66
N SER A 68 0.84 16.22 -14.08
CA SER A 68 1.87 17.19 -13.71
C SER A 68 2.85 16.62 -12.70
N ILE A 69 2.37 15.89 -11.70
CA ILE A 69 3.20 15.20 -10.70
C ILE A 69 4.06 14.13 -11.39
N VAL A 70 3.47 13.28 -12.24
CA VAL A 70 4.20 12.24 -12.98
C VAL A 70 5.30 12.87 -13.85
N HIS A 71 4.99 13.94 -14.58
CA HIS A 71 5.98 14.66 -15.38
C HIS A 71 7.09 15.28 -14.54
N ALA A 72 6.76 15.86 -13.39
CA ALA A 72 7.74 16.43 -12.47
C ALA A 72 8.66 15.34 -11.87
N CYS A 73 8.10 14.21 -11.46
CA CYS A 73 8.86 13.06 -10.95
C CYS A 73 9.85 12.52 -11.99
N ARG A 74 9.42 12.37 -13.26
CA ARG A 74 10.29 11.96 -14.38
C ARG A 74 11.45 12.93 -14.65
N ARG A 75 11.31 14.20 -14.26
CA ARG A 75 12.36 15.24 -14.38
C ARG A 75 13.21 15.40 -13.11
N GLY A 76 13.08 14.51 -12.13
CA GLY A 76 13.85 14.53 -10.88
C GLY A 76 13.17 15.22 -9.69
N GLY A 77 11.92 15.69 -9.85
CA GLY A 77 11.14 16.34 -8.79
C GLY A 77 10.55 15.40 -7.73
N ARG A 78 10.85 14.10 -7.78
CA ARG A 78 10.23 13.03 -6.97
C ARG A 78 10.25 13.33 -5.46
N ARG A 79 11.41 13.71 -4.90
CA ARG A 79 11.58 13.93 -3.46
C ARG A 79 10.63 14.98 -2.88
N ARG A 80 10.25 15.99 -3.67
CA ARG A 80 9.29 17.01 -3.24
C ARG A 80 7.92 16.38 -3.04
N TRP A 81 7.45 15.65 -4.04
CA TRP A 81 6.12 15.04 -4.04
C TRP A 81 6.01 13.90 -3.03
N GLU A 82 7.08 13.14 -2.78
CA GLU A 82 7.10 12.11 -1.74
C GLU A 82 6.90 12.70 -0.33
N ARG A 83 7.41 13.92 -0.08
CA ARG A 83 7.19 14.63 1.19
C ARG A 83 5.78 15.17 1.31
N GLU A 84 5.20 15.61 0.20
CA GLU A 84 3.90 16.28 0.17
C GLU A 84 2.73 15.29 0.20
N LEU A 85 2.82 14.21 -0.58
CA LEU A 85 1.73 13.25 -0.78
C LEU A 85 1.98 11.91 -0.08
N GLY A 86 3.25 11.61 0.23
CA GLY A 86 3.72 10.32 0.73
C GLY A 86 4.34 9.46 -0.38
N VAL A 87 5.29 8.61 0.02
CA VAL A 87 6.05 7.74 -0.90
C VAL A 87 5.13 6.79 -1.67
N GLU A 88 4.18 6.16 -0.98
CA GLU A 88 3.28 5.17 -1.60
C GLU A 88 2.34 5.80 -2.63
N VAL A 89 1.84 7.02 -2.37
CA VAL A 89 1.05 7.78 -3.37
C VAL A 89 1.87 8.06 -4.63
N VAL A 90 3.13 8.47 -4.46
CA VAL A 90 4.01 8.76 -5.60
C VAL A 90 4.36 7.50 -6.37
N ARG A 91 4.65 6.38 -5.70
CA ARG A 91 4.88 5.08 -6.36
C ARG A 91 3.66 4.66 -7.17
N GLU A 92 2.47 4.76 -6.60
CA GLU A 92 1.21 4.43 -7.28
C GLU A 92 0.98 5.30 -8.51
N LEU A 93 1.21 6.61 -8.42
CA LEU A 93 1.12 7.53 -9.57
C LEU A 93 2.12 7.21 -10.67
N LEU A 94 3.29 6.66 -10.31
CA LEU A 94 4.34 6.27 -11.25
C LEU A 94 4.17 4.85 -11.80
N GLY A 95 3.27 4.04 -11.23
CA GLY A 95 3.12 2.62 -11.56
C GLY A 95 4.30 1.77 -11.08
N GLU A 96 4.92 2.13 -9.96
CA GLU A 96 6.03 1.39 -9.34
C GLU A 96 5.49 0.38 -8.29
N GLU A 97 6.10 -0.82 -8.23
CA GLU A 97 5.84 -1.88 -7.24
C GLU A 97 6.75 -1.79 -6.00
#